data_AF-A0A7U4THY9-F1
#
_entry.id   AF-A0A7U4THY9-F1
#
_cell.length_a   1.000
_cell.length_b   1.000
_cell.length_c   1.000
_cell.angle_alpha   90.00
_cell.angle_beta   90.00
_cell.angle_gamma   90.00
#
_symmetry.space_group_name_H-M   'P 1'
#
loop_
_entity.id
_entity.type
_entity.pdbx_description
1 polymer ?
#
loop_
_entity_poly.entity_id
_entity_poly.type
_entity_poly.pdbx_seq_one_letter_code
_entity_poly.pdbx_strand_id
1 'polypeptide(L)'
;MKITRKDIRQIVISFIVVITIIIISGEAWLDQKRENLLKFEQQVTKEKIELEATKQQLKEKKKKIENLKEMLRKKERRLNEKKKKLASEKLLNFYILTYISKYGDIDIHKECLSNKKYMERYRKAKALLDIIEAKAKELGKKDILEKFIWPRRNCIHTLSVRCKNCR
;
A
#
# COMPACT_ATOMS: atom_id res chain seq x y z
N MET A 1 88.92 55.07 9.72
CA MET A 1 87.84 55.32 8.74
C MET A 1 86.90 56.38 9.31
N LYS A 2 86.67 57.50 8.62
CA LYS A 2 85.73 58.54 9.07
C LYS A 2 84.39 58.31 8.38
N ILE A 3 83.38 57.94 9.16
CA ILE A 3 81.99 57.85 8.69
C ILE A 3 81.55 59.25 8.28
N THR A 4 81.12 59.42 7.04
CA THR A 4 80.65 60.71 6.52
C THR A 4 79.13 60.83 6.66
N ARG A 5 78.60 62.07 6.67
CA ARG A 5 77.13 62.29 6.73
C ARG A 5 76.37 61.62 5.57
N LYS A 6 77.04 61.36 4.43
CA LYS A 6 76.47 60.63 3.29
C LYS A 6 76.27 59.15 3.62
N ASP A 7 77.24 58.52 4.28
CA ASP A 7 77.15 57.11 4.71
C ASP A 7 75.99 56.90 5.68
N ILE A 8 75.81 57.82 6.65
CA ILE A 8 74.70 57.78 7.61
C ILE A 8 73.35 57.95 6.91
N ARG A 9 73.22 58.89 5.96
CA ARG A 9 71.99 59.06 5.17
C ARG A 9 71.64 57.81 4.37
N GLN A 10 72.63 57.15 3.78
CA GLN A 10 72.41 55.97 2.95
C GLN A 10 71.97 54.75 3.78
N ILE A 11 72.53 54.59 5.00
CA ILE A 11 72.08 53.58 5.96
C ILE A 11 70.64 53.84 6.40
N VAL A 12 70.29 55.09 6.74
CA VAL A 12 68.93 55.45 7.16
C VAL A 12 67.91 55.21 6.04
N ILE A 13 68.23 55.59 4.80
CA ILE A 13 67.36 55.34 3.64
C ILE A 13 67.18 53.84 3.41
N SER A 14 68.26 53.06 3.45
CA SER A 14 68.20 51.60 3.31
C SER A 14 67.31 50.96 4.39
N PHE A 15 67.40 51.41 5.63
CA PHE A 15 66.60 50.88 6.73
C PHE A 15 65.11 51.21 6.56
N ILE A 16 64.78 52.43 6.14
CA ILE A 16 63.39 52.85 5.86
C ILE A 16 62.79 52.04 4.71
N VAL A 17 63.55 51.77 3.66
CA VAL A 17 63.10 50.95 2.52
C VAL A 17 62.81 49.52 2.95
N VAL A 18 63.67 48.92 3.78
CA VAL A 18 63.44 47.56 4.30
C VAL A 18 62.19 47.50 5.19
N ILE A 19 62.02 48.47 6.09
CA ILE A 19 60.83 48.54 6.96
C ILE A 19 59.54 48.70 6.14
N THR A 20 59.54 49.58 5.14
CA THR A 20 58.36 49.79 4.29
C THR A 20 58.01 48.54 3.48
N ILE A 21 59.00 47.81 2.95
CA ILE A 21 58.76 46.52 2.27
C ILE A 21 58.15 45.49 3.24
N ILE A 22 58.64 45.40 4.47
CA ILE A 22 58.11 44.46 5.49
C ILE A 22 56.65 44.80 5.85
N ILE A 23 56.33 46.08 6.02
CA ILE A 23 54.96 46.52 6.34
C ILE A 23 54.01 46.21 5.18
N ILE A 24 54.37 46.58 3.95
CA ILE A 24 53.53 46.37 2.76
C ILE A 24 53.32 44.87 2.48
N SER A 25 54.38 44.06 2.60
CA SER A 25 54.28 42.61 2.42
C SER A 25 53.49 41.92 3.54
N GLY A 26 53.59 42.42 4.77
CA GLY A 26 52.78 41.97 5.90
C GLY A 26 51.30 42.27 5.73
N GLU A 27 50.94 43.47 5.26
CA GLU A 27 49.56 43.84 4.93
C GLU A 27 48.99 43.00 3.79
N ALA A 28 49.74 42.82 2.71
CA ALA A 28 49.33 41.98 1.58
C ALA A 28 49.07 40.52 2.00
N TRP A 29 49.89 39.97 2.91
CA TRP A 29 49.67 38.62 3.46
C TRP A 29 48.43 38.53 4.35
N LEU A 30 48.19 39.56 5.18
CA LEU A 30 47.00 39.65 6.03
C LEU A 30 45.72 39.79 5.20
N ASP A 31 45.75 40.57 4.12
CA ASP A 31 44.62 40.73 3.19
C ASP A 31 44.32 39.43 2.46
N GLN A 32 45.35 38.71 1.98
CA GLN A 32 45.18 37.40 1.36
C GLN A 32 44.58 36.37 2.32
N LYS A 33 44.97 36.40 3.60
CA LYS A 33 44.37 35.57 4.67
C LYS A 33 42.89 35.90 4.87
N ARG A 34 42.52 37.18 4.90
CA ARG A 34 41.12 37.63 5.06
C ARG A 34 40.26 37.21 3.87
N GLU A 35 40.75 37.37 2.65
CA GLU A 35 40.03 36.92 1.45
C GLU A 35 39.78 35.41 1.45
N ASN A 36 40.77 34.62 1.84
CA ASN A 36 40.62 33.16 1.91
C ASN A 36 39.61 32.75 2.99
N LEU A 37 39.60 33.44 4.13
CA LEU A 37 38.60 33.24 5.19
C LEU A 37 37.19 33.57 4.70
N LEU A 38 37.00 34.70 4.02
CA LEU A 38 35.71 35.09 3.45
C LEU A 38 35.22 34.06 2.41
N LYS A 39 36.10 33.58 1.54
CA LYS A 39 35.76 32.52 0.56
C LYS A 39 35.34 31.22 1.25
N PHE A 40 36.04 30.83 2.31
CA PHE A 40 35.71 29.64 3.09
C PHE A 40 34.36 29.80 3.81
N GLU A 41 34.10 30.94 4.45
CA GLU A 41 32.82 31.21 5.11
C GLU A 41 31.65 31.20 4.12
N GLN A 42 31.84 31.75 2.91
CA GLN A 42 30.86 31.69 1.83
C GLN A 42 30.57 30.25 1.39
N GLN A 43 31.62 29.43 1.22
CA GLN A 43 31.46 28.01 0.88
C GLN A 43 30.71 27.25 1.97
N VAL A 44 31.09 27.40 3.23
CA VAL A 44 30.42 26.74 4.37
C VAL A 44 28.96 27.16 4.47
N THR A 45 28.66 28.44 4.24
CA THR A 45 27.28 28.95 4.26
C THR A 45 26.47 28.35 3.12
N LYS A 46 27.04 28.26 1.91
CA LYS A 46 26.40 27.64 0.76
C LYS A 46 26.10 26.15 1.01
N GLU A 47 27.07 25.41 1.51
CA GLU A 47 26.91 23.98 1.84
C GLU A 47 25.83 23.77 2.92
N LYS A 48 25.75 24.65 3.93
CA LYS A 48 24.68 24.59 4.95
C LYS A 48 23.30 24.77 4.33
N ILE A 49 23.14 25.74 3.42
CA ILE A 49 21.86 25.99 2.74
C ILE A 49 21.47 24.78 1.87
N GLU A 50 22.42 24.21 1.11
CA GLU A 50 22.21 23.03 0.29
C GLU A 50 21.83 21.79 1.14
N LEU A 51 22.46 21.63 2.30
CA LEU A 51 22.16 20.56 3.25
C LEU A 51 20.76 20.71 3.87
N GLU A 52 20.34 21.93 4.18
CA GLU A 52 18.98 22.19 4.68
C GLU A 52 17.92 21.93 3.62
N ALA A 53 18.16 22.37 2.38
CA ALA A 53 17.27 22.12 1.26
C ALA A 53 17.11 20.60 1.00
N THR A 54 18.21 19.85 0.98
CA THR A 54 18.17 18.39 0.82
C THR A 54 17.48 17.70 1.99
N LYS A 55 17.72 18.11 3.24
CA LYS A 55 16.98 17.60 4.42
C LYS A 55 15.48 17.82 4.28
N GLN A 56 15.06 18.99 3.79
CA GLN A 56 13.65 19.31 3.61
C GLN A 56 13.01 18.46 2.51
N GLN A 57 13.67 18.32 1.35
CA GLN A 57 13.23 17.41 0.30
C GLN A 57 13.11 15.96 0.77
N LEU A 58 14.04 15.50 1.62
CA LEU A 58 14.04 14.14 2.14
C LEU A 58 12.88 13.92 3.12
N LYS A 59 12.55 14.92 3.95
CA LYS A 59 11.35 14.90 4.81
C LYS A 59 10.07 14.81 3.97
N GLU A 60 9.96 15.58 2.90
CA GLU A 60 8.80 15.53 2.00
C GLU A 60 8.68 14.18 1.28
N LYS A 61 9.79 13.65 0.75
CA LYS A 61 9.81 12.32 0.13
C LYS A 61 9.40 11.24 1.13
N LYS A 62 9.87 11.31 2.38
CA LYS A 62 9.43 10.38 3.45
C LYS A 62 7.92 10.45 3.68
N LYS A 63 7.34 11.65 3.78
CA LYS A 63 5.88 11.83 3.93
C LYS A 63 5.12 11.23 2.73
N LYS A 64 5.59 11.48 1.50
CA LYS A 64 4.99 10.90 0.28
C LYS A 64 5.02 9.37 0.30
N ILE A 65 6.15 8.78 0.69
CA ILE A 65 6.30 7.32 0.82
C ILE A 65 5.32 6.75 1.86
N GLU A 66 5.17 7.40 3.00
CA GLU A 66 4.27 6.91 4.06
C GLU A 66 2.80 6.96 3.59
N ASN A 67 2.38 8.03 2.93
CA ASN A 67 1.05 8.13 2.33
C ASN A 67 0.82 7.04 1.26
N LEU A 68 1.81 6.77 0.42
CA LEU A 68 1.75 5.69 -0.57
C LEU A 68 1.60 4.31 0.09
N LYS A 69 2.34 4.04 1.17
CA LYS A 69 2.20 2.80 1.95
C LYS A 69 0.80 2.64 2.53
N GLU A 70 0.23 3.71 3.09
CA GLU A 70 -1.13 3.66 3.64
C GLU A 70 -2.18 3.38 2.55
N MET A 71 -2.06 4.02 1.40
CA MET A 71 -2.93 3.75 0.25
C MET A 71 -2.81 2.30 -0.24
N LEU A 72 -1.58 1.76 -0.31
CA LEU A 72 -1.36 0.37 -0.68
C LEU A 72 -2.02 -0.60 0.31
N ARG A 73 -1.85 -0.38 1.62
CA ARG A 73 -2.53 -1.18 2.67
C ARG A 73 -4.05 -1.15 2.52
N LYS A 74 -4.64 0.02 2.25
CA LYS A 74 -6.09 0.15 2.00
C LYS A 74 -6.52 -0.63 0.76
N LYS A 75 -5.76 -0.55 -0.34
CA LYS A 75 -6.04 -1.31 -1.58
C LYS A 75 -5.93 -2.82 -1.36
N GLU A 76 -4.94 -3.28 -0.61
CA GLU A 76 -4.73 -4.69 -0.30
C GLU A 76 -5.90 -5.26 0.52
N ARG A 77 -6.37 -4.54 1.56
CA ARG A 77 -7.55 -4.93 2.34
C ARG A 77 -8.79 -5.08 1.46
N ARG A 78 -9.07 -4.07 0.61
CA ARG A 78 -10.19 -4.12 -0.35
C ARG A 78 -10.07 -5.30 -1.32
N LEU A 79 -8.86 -5.61 -1.78
CA LEU A 79 -8.62 -6.74 -2.67
C LEU A 79 -8.88 -8.08 -1.95
N ASN A 80 -8.44 -8.21 -0.71
CA ASN A 80 -8.70 -9.41 0.09
C ASN A 80 -10.19 -9.61 0.37
N GLU A 81 -10.93 -8.55 0.67
CA GLU A 81 -12.40 -8.62 0.80
C GLU A 81 -13.07 -9.06 -0.51
N LYS A 82 -12.66 -8.49 -1.65
CA LYS A 82 -13.15 -8.92 -2.97
C LYS A 82 -12.83 -10.38 -3.26
N LYS A 83 -11.61 -10.84 -2.95
CA LYS A 83 -11.21 -12.25 -3.12
C LYS A 83 -12.07 -13.18 -2.27
N LYS A 84 -12.32 -12.83 -1.00
CA LYS A 84 -13.20 -13.61 -0.12
C LYS A 84 -14.63 -13.69 -0.65
N LYS A 85 -15.19 -12.55 -1.10
CA LYS A 85 -16.51 -12.51 -1.74
C LYS A 85 -16.56 -13.41 -2.98
N LEU A 86 -15.59 -13.29 -3.88
CA LEU A 86 -15.51 -14.11 -5.09
C LEU A 86 -15.40 -15.61 -4.77
N ALA A 87 -14.59 -15.98 -3.78
CA ALA A 87 -14.47 -17.38 -3.35
C ALA A 87 -15.80 -17.92 -2.80
N SER A 88 -16.49 -17.11 -2.00
CA SER A 88 -17.81 -17.47 -1.47
C SER A 88 -18.88 -17.56 -2.57
N GLU A 89 -18.84 -16.68 -3.58
CA GLU A 89 -19.72 -16.76 -4.76
C GLU A 89 -19.46 -18.03 -5.59
N LYS A 90 -18.19 -18.39 -5.82
CA LYS A 90 -17.83 -19.64 -6.50
C LYS A 90 -18.36 -20.85 -5.74
N LEU A 91 -18.27 -20.83 -4.41
CA LEU A 91 -18.78 -21.91 -3.56
C LEU A 91 -20.31 -22.01 -3.65
N LEU A 92 -21.02 -20.88 -3.65
CA LEU A 92 -22.47 -20.86 -3.84
C LEU A 92 -22.85 -21.47 -5.19
N ASN A 93 -22.19 -21.06 -6.27
CA ASN A 93 -22.42 -21.62 -7.61
C ASN A 93 -22.14 -23.12 -7.65
N PHE A 94 -21.07 -23.59 -6.99
CA PHE A 94 -20.77 -25.01 -6.88
C PHE A 94 -21.90 -25.79 -6.19
N TYR A 95 -22.46 -25.27 -5.10
CA TYR A 95 -23.59 -25.92 -4.42
C TYR A 95 -24.85 -25.96 -5.28
N ILE A 96 -25.17 -24.86 -5.97
CA ILE A 96 -26.31 -24.80 -6.90
C ILE A 96 -26.16 -25.86 -8.00
N LEU A 97 -25.00 -25.91 -8.66
CA LEU A 97 -24.73 -26.91 -9.71
C LEU A 97 -24.80 -28.34 -9.16
N THR A 98 -24.25 -28.56 -7.96
CA THR A 98 -24.32 -29.86 -7.27
C THR A 98 -25.77 -30.26 -6.99
N TYR A 99 -26.60 -29.31 -6.54
CA TYR A 99 -28.02 -29.56 -6.31
C TYR A 99 -28.72 -29.97 -7.60
N ILE A 100 -28.56 -29.18 -8.66
CA ILE A 100 -29.20 -29.45 -9.96
C ILE A 100 -28.78 -30.82 -10.48
N SER A 101 -27.48 -31.13 -10.46
CA SER A 101 -26.94 -32.37 -11.01
C SER A 101 -27.33 -33.62 -10.20
N LYS A 102 -27.32 -33.54 -8.86
CA LYS A 102 -27.52 -34.73 -8.00
C LYS A 102 -28.93 -34.89 -7.46
N TYR A 103 -29.69 -33.81 -7.38
CA TYR A 103 -30.98 -33.77 -6.69
C TYR A 103 -32.05 -32.99 -7.47
N GLY A 104 -31.80 -32.59 -8.71
CA GLY A 104 -32.78 -31.87 -9.53
C GLY A 104 -34.06 -32.67 -9.79
N ASP A 105 -33.99 -34.00 -9.69
CA ASP A 105 -35.10 -34.95 -9.82
C ASP A 105 -35.89 -35.18 -8.52
N ILE A 106 -35.43 -34.63 -7.40
CA ILE A 106 -36.06 -34.84 -6.09
C ILE A 106 -37.15 -33.81 -5.84
N ASP A 107 -38.33 -34.33 -5.51
CA ASP A 107 -39.42 -33.52 -4.98
C ASP A 107 -39.21 -33.33 -3.47
N ILE A 108 -38.81 -32.11 -3.08
CA ILE A 108 -38.57 -31.76 -1.67
C ILE A 108 -39.87 -31.59 -0.86
N HIS A 109 -41.03 -31.63 -1.51
CA HIS A 109 -42.34 -31.53 -0.87
C HIS A 109 -42.96 -32.90 -0.58
N LYS A 110 -42.47 -33.95 -1.22
CA LYS A 110 -43.03 -35.29 -1.08
C LYS A 110 -42.03 -36.24 -0.42
N GLU A 111 -42.30 -36.55 0.83
CA GLU A 111 -41.61 -37.63 1.52
C GLU A 111 -42.13 -38.99 1.05
N CYS A 112 -41.22 -39.95 0.88
CA CYS A 112 -41.53 -41.30 0.44
C CYS A 112 -40.96 -42.31 1.45
N LEU A 113 -41.58 -42.42 2.62
CA LEU A 113 -41.06 -43.22 3.74
C LEU A 113 -40.83 -44.71 3.38
N SER A 114 -41.58 -45.21 2.39
CA SER A 114 -41.43 -46.57 1.86
C SER A 114 -40.16 -46.78 1.01
N ASN A 115 -39.49 -45.72 0.54
CA ASN A 115 -38.28 -45.81 -0.26
C ASN A 115 -37.09 -45.18 0.49
N LYS A 116 -36.33 -46.04 1.19
CA LYS A 116 -35.16 -45.62 2.00
C LYS A 116 -34.09 -44.88 1.18
N LYS A 117 -33.81 -45.32 -0.05
CA LYS A 117 -32.83 -44.69 -0.94
C LYS A 117 -33.28 -43.30 -1.40
N TYR A 118 -34.57 -43.14 -1.66
CA TYR A 118 -35.16 -41.82 -1.95
C TYR A 118 -35.07 -40.90 -0.73
N MET A 119 -35.46 -41.37 0.46
CA MET A 119 -35.42 -40.57 1.69
C MET A 119 -34.01 -40.11 2.06
N GLU A 120 -32.99 -40.93 1.80
CA GLU A 120 -31.60 -40.52 2.01
C GLU A 120 -31.20 -39.36 1.08
N ARG A 121 -31.51 -39.47 -0.22
CA ARG A 121 -31.25 -38.38 -1.16
C ARG A 121 -32.11 -37.15 -0.87
N TYR A 122 -33.36 -37.33 -0.45
CA TYR A 122 -34.28 -36.27 -0.02
C TYR A 122 -33.69 -35.42 1.11
N ARG A 123 -33.22 -36.08 2.18
CA ARG A 123 -32.59 -35.38 3.32
C ARG A 123 -31.34 -34.60 2.88
N LYS A 124 -30.51 -35.20 2.02
CA LYS A 124 -29.31 -34.55 1.45
C LYS A 124 -29.67 -33.37 0.56
N ALA A 125 -30.72 -33.47 -0.25
CA ALA A 125 -31.21 -32.38 -1.08
C ALA A 125 -31.71 -31.22 -0.23
N LYS A 126 -32.55 -31.47 0.77
CA LYS A 126 -33.08 -30.46 1.69
C LYS A 126 -31.96 -29.72 2.42
N ALA A 127 -31.01 -30.46 3.00
CA ALA A 127 -29.85 -29.88 3.67
C ALA A 127 -28.99 -29.03 2.72
N LEU A 128 -28.77 -29.49 1.48
CA LEU A 128 -28.03 -28.71 0.49
C LEU A 128 -28.77 -27.43 0.09
N LEU A 129 -30.10 -27.48 -0.02
CA LEU A 129 -30.92 -26.32 -0.31
C LEU A 129 -30.87 -25.28 0.82
N ASP A 130 -30.88 -25.73 2.08
CA ASP A 130 -30.71 -24.86 3.25
C ASP A 130 -29.32 -24.18 3.25
N ILE A 131 -28.25 -24.90 2.88
CA ILE A 131 -26.90 -24.34 2.74
C ILE A 131 -26.85 -23.28 1.63
N ILE A 132 -27.48 -23.54 0.48
CA ILE A 132 -27.54 -22.59 -0.64
C ILE A 132 -28.30 -21.33 -0.21
N GLU A 133 -29.42 -21.48 0.50
CA GLU A 133 -30.20 -20.35 0.98
C GLU A 133 -29.43 -19.49 1.99
N ALA A 134 -28.78 -20.13 2.98
CA ALA A 134 -27.97 -19.43 3.96
C ALA A 134 -26.83 -18.65 3.29
N LYS A 135 -26.13 -19.27 2.33
CA LYS A 135 -25.04 -18.62 1.59
C LYS A 135 -25.53 -17.52 0.65
N ALA A 136 -26.69 -17.67 0.02
CA ALA A 136 -27.29 -16.64 -0.79
C ALA A 136 -27.69 -15.41 0.05
N LYS A 137 -28.23 -15.62 1.27
CA LYS A 137 -28.53 -14.55 2.24
C LYS A 137 -27.25 -13.83 2.69
N GLU A 138 -26.21 -14.56 3.06
CA GLU A 138 -24.91 -14.00 3.46
C GLU A 138 -24.28 -13.12 2.35
N LEU A 139 -24.45 -13.52 1.09
CA LEU A 139 -23.95 -12.78 -0.08
C LEU A 139 -24.91 -11.72 -0.62
N GLY A 140 -26.12 -11.60 -0.05
CA GLY A 140 -27.15 -10.67 -0.53
C GLY A 140 -27.70 -10.96 -1.93
N LYS A 141 -27.61 -12.22 -2.40
CA LYS A 141 -28.06 -12.66 -3.73
C LYS A 141 -29.56 -12.94 -3.75
N LYS A 142 -30.36 -11.87 -3.79
CA LYS A 142 -31.83 -11.96 -3.82
C LYS A 142 -32.36 -12.73 -5.02
N ASP A 143 -31.71 -12.59 -6.16
CA ASP A 143 -32.01 -13.31 -7.40
C ASP A 143 -31.96 -14.84 -7.23
N ILE A 144 -30.98 -15.36 -6.49
CA ILE A 144 -30.88 -16.79 -6.21
C ILE A 144 -31.99 -17.23 -5.25
N LEU A 145 -32.33 -16.41 -4.26
CA LEU A 145 -33.45 -16.70 -3.35
C LEU A 145 -34.76 -16.78 -4.13
N GLU A 146 -35.04 -15.78 -4.97
CA GLU A 146 -36.29 -15.64 -5.72
C GLU A 146 -36.43 -16.65 -6.86
N LYS A 147 -35.36 -16.91 -7.62
CA LYS A 147 -35.42 -17.74 -8.84
C LYS A 147 -35.03 -19.19 -8.60
N PHE A 148 -34.21 -19.47 -7.58
CA PHE A 148 -33.71 -20.83 -7.34
C PHE A 148 -34.33 -21.46 -6.10
N ILE A 149 -34.34 -20.77 -4.95
CA ILE A 149 -34.80 -21.33 -3.67
C ILE A 149 -36.32 -21.33 -3.55
N TRP A 150 -36.98 -20.18 -3.70
CA TRP A 150 -38.42 -20.07 -3.48
C TRP A 150 -39.27 -20.96 -4.39
N PRO A 151 -38.99 -21.11 -5.70
CA PRO A 151 -39.77 -22.00 -6.55
C PRO A 151 -39.66 -23.46 -6.11
N ARG A 152 -38.49 -23.86 -5.58
CA ARG A 152 -38.25 -25.19 -5.04
C ARG A 152 -38.91 -25.39 -3.68
N ARG A 153 -39.00 -24.36 -2.84
CA ARG A 153 -39.71 -24.37 -1.55
C ARG A 153 -41.22 -24.17 -1.66
N ASN A 154 -41.73 -23.73 -2.82
CA ASN A 154 -43.15 -23.40 -3.02
C ASN A 154 -43.82 -24.32 -4.06
N CYS A 155 -43.28 -25.51 -4.33
CA CYS A 155 -43.90 -26.50 -5.24
C CYS A 155 -44.08 -26.07 -6.71
N ILE A 156 -43.38 -25.05 -7.22
CA ILE A 156 -43.66 -24.50 -8.57
C ILE A 156 -43.20 -25.45 -9.71
N HIS A 157 -42.38 -26.47 -9.40
CA HIS A 157 -41.87 -27.45 -10.36
C HIS A 157 -41.86 -28.89 -9.82
N THR A 158 -43.00 -29.40 -9.32
CA THR A 158 -43.08 -30.79 -8.87
C THR A 158 -43.22 -31.77 -10.03
N LEU A 159 -42.23 -32.65 -10.19
CA LEU A 159 -42.38 -33.91 -10.92
C LEU A 159 -43.15 -34.89 -10.03
N SER A 160 -44.25 -35.46 -10.55
CA SER A 160 -45.07 -36.40 -9.78
C SER A 160 -44.32 -37.70 -9.47
N VAL A 161 -43.73 -37.79 -8.28
CA VAL A 161 -43.18 -39.07 -7.78
C VAL A 161 -44.35 -39.95 -7.34
N ARG A 162 -44.57 -41.09 -8.03
CA ARG A 162 -45.51 -42.14 -7.58
C ARG A 162 -44.90 -42.89 -6.40
N CYS A 163 -45.21 -42.44 -5.18
CA CYS A 163 -44.95 -43.20 -3.96
C CYS A 163 -46.09 -44.20 -3.76
N LYS A 164 -45.75 -45.50 -3.61
CA LYS A 164 -46.74 -46.57 -3.45
C LYS A 164 -47.51 -46.53 -2.13
N ASN A 165 -47.15 -45.66 -1.19
CA ASN A 165 -47.90 -45.41 0.05
C ASN A 165 -47.60 -43.98 0.52
N CYS A 166 -48.48 -43.03 0.19
CA CYS A 166 -48.62 -41.77 0.93
C CYS A 166 -49.91 -41.91 1.74
N ARG A 167 -49.80 -41.96 3.06
CA ARG A 167 -50.89 -41.64 3.98
C ARG A 167 -50.69 -40.21 4.44
#